data_AF-A0A2K2G379-F1
#
_entry.id   AF-A0A2K2G379-F1
#
_cell.length_a   1.000
_cell.length_b   1.000
_cell.length_c   1.000
_cell.angle_alpha   90.00
_cell.angle_beta   90.00
_cell.angle_gamma   90.00
#
_symmetry.space_group_name_H-M   'P 1'
#
loop_
_entity.id
_entity.type
_entity.pdbx_description
1 polymer ?
#
loop_
_entity_poly.entity_id
_entity_poly.type
_entity_poly.pdbx_seq_one_letter_code
_entity_poly.pdbx_strand_id
1 'polypeptide(L)'
;MTCDAYQKAEVERTMAKFPLTRVTQRFYDHMLGILPPIYSRFSPGWFVSEPVVQRVYMQFIEHKGRFYAGYANLSMTDRKCWTIADIEALEASGNITEVDWFSEDS
;
A
#
# COMPACT_ATOMS: atom_id res chain seq x y z
N MET A 1 -28.42 -8.46 -1.98
CA MET A 1 -26.96 -8.28 -2.05
C MET A 1 -26.32 -9.66 -2.04
N THR A 2 -25.55 -10.03 -3.06
CA THR A 2 -24.86 -11.33 -3.10
C THR A 2 -23.59 -11.28 -2.23
N CYS A 3 -23.06 -12.44 -1.82
CA CYS A 3 -21.79 -12.51 -1.08
C CYS A 3 -20.64 -11.86 -1.87
N ASP A 4 -20.58 -12.08 -3.18
CA ASP A 4 -19.54 -11.50 -4.04
C ASP A 4 -19.60 -9.97 -4.09
N ALA A 5 -20.82 -9.40 -4.20
CA ALA A 5 -21.00 -7.96 -4.20
C ALA A 5 -20.60 -7.34 -2.85
N TYR A 6 -20.91 -8.01 -1.74
CA TYR A 6 -20.49 -7.57 -0.41
C TYR A 6 -18.97 -7.60 -0.27
N GLN A 7 -18.32 -8.69 -0.71
CA GLN A 7 -16.87 -8.83 -0.63
C GLN A 7 -16.15 -7.78 -1.48
N LYS A 8 -16.62 -7.52 -2.70
CA LYS A 8 -16.06 -6.45 -3.56
C LYS A 8 -16.14 -5.09 -2.86
N ALA A 9 -17.30 -4.76 -2.29
CA ALA A 9 -17.47 -3.50 -1.57
C ALA A 9 -16.58 -3.41 -0.32
N GLU A 10 -16.32 -4.52 0.38
CA GLU A 10 -15.41 -4.54 1.53
C GLU A 10 -13.94 -4.38 1.12
N VAL A 11 -13.54 -4.94 -0.02
CA VAL A 11 -12.20 -4.71 -0.60
C VAL A 11 -12.04 -3.23 -0.95
N GLU A 12 -13.00 -2.63 -1.65
CA GLU A 12 -12.97 -1.21 -2.00
C GLU A 12 -12.91 -0.32 -0.76
N ARG A 13 -13.72 -0.61 0.27
CA ARG A 13 -13.68 0.09 1.56
C ARG A 13 -12.33 -0.05 2.25
N THR A 14 -11.75 -1.25 2.23
CA THR A 14 -10.44 -1.50 2.85
C THR A 14 -9.35 -0.72 2.11
N MET A 15 -9.30 -0.81 0.78
CA MET A 15 -8.35 -0.08 -0.06
C MET A 15 -8.43 1.44 0.17
N ALA A 16 -9.63 1.98 0.39
CA ALA A 16 -9.83 3.41 0.63
C ALA A 16 -9.28 3.90 1.99
N LYS A 17 -9.05 3.01 2.97
CA LYS A 17 -8.50 3.40 4.29
C LYS A 17 -7.03 3.81 4.22
N PHE A 18 -6.28 3.24 3.28
CA PHE A 18 -4.86 3.55 3.12
C PHE A 18 -4.50 3.55 1.62
N PRO A 19 -4.88 4.61 0.89
CA PRO A 19 -4.49 4.78 -0.51
C PRO A 19 -2.98 4.98 -0.62
N LEU A 20 -2.45 4.99 -1.85
CA LEU A 20 -1.04 5.32 -2.09
C LEU A 20 -0.70 6.67 -1.44
N THR A 21 0.28 6.66 -0.55
CA THR A 21 0.70 7.83 0.20
C THR A 21 2.20 7.83 0.40
N ARG A 22 2.79 9.01 0.65
CA ARG A 22 4.20 9.11 1.01
C ARG A 22 4.38 8.79 2.48
N VAL A 23 5.38 7.99 2.81
CA VAL A 23 5.72 7.61 4.18
C VAL A 23 7.16 7.96 4.50
N THR A 24 7.47 8.08 5.80
CA THR A 24 8.85 8.27 6.23
C THR A 24 9.72 7.05 5.91
N GLN A 25 11.01 7.28 5.70
CA GLN A 25 11.99 6.21 5.60
C GLN A 25 11.97 5.29 6.84
N ARG A 26 11.86 5.90 8.03
CA ARG A 26 11.79 5.17 9.30
C ARG A 26 10.64 4.15 9.30
N PHE A 27 9.45 4.56 8.85
CA PHE A 27 8.31 3.65 8.77
C PHE A 27 8.56 2.52 7.76
N TYR A 28 9.04 2.85 6.57
CA TYR A 28 9.37 1.87 5.53
C TYR A 28 10.38 0.82 6.01
N ASP A 29 11.49 1.27 6.59
CA ASP A 29 12.57 0.40 7.09
C ASP A 29 12.13 -0.44 8.29
N HIS A 30 11.31 0.14 9.17
CA HIS A 30 10.77 -0.61 10.30
C HIS A 30 9.85 -1.75 9.85
N MET A 31 8.98 -1.50 8.86
CA MET A 31 8.06 -2.50 8.35
C MET A 31 8.78 -3.68 7.66
N LEU A 32 9.96 -3.45 7.06
CA LEU A 32 10.84 -4.52 6.56
C LEU A 32 11.29 -5.49 7.67
N GLY A 33 11.39 -4.99 8.92
CA GLY A 33 11.84 -5.78 10.07
C GLY A 33 10.73 -6.55 10.79
N ILE A 34 9.45 -6.20 10.62
CA ILE A 34 8.34 -6.82 11.35
C ILE A 34 7.93 -8.16 10.73
N LEU A 35 7.76 -8.21 9.41
CA LEU A 35 7.28 -9.40 8.70
C LEU A 35 8.13 -9.66 7.45
N PRO A 36 8.31 -10.94 7.04
CA PRO A 36 9.04 -11.26 5.83
C PRO A 36 8.44 -10.55 4.60
N PRO A 37 9.23 -9.73 3.88
CA PRO A 37 8.73 -9.05 2.69
C PRO A 37 8.47 -10.06 1.57
N ILE A 38 7.34 -9.88 0.89
CA ILE A 38 6.99 -10.63 -0.31
C ILE A 38 7.39 -9.79 -1.52
N TYR A 39 8.21 -10.35 -2.40
CA TYR A 39 8.63 -9.67 -3.63
C TYR A 39 7.88 -10.23 -4.84
N SER A 40 7.55 -9.35 -5.78
CA SER A 40 6.95 -9.70 -7.07
C SER A 40 7.86 -9.21 -8.19
N ARG A 41 8.10 -10.06 -9.19
CA ARG A 41 8.85 -9.66 -10.40
C ARG A 41 8.13 -8.59 -11.22
N PHE A 42 6.81 -8.45 -11.04
CA PHE A 42 5.95 -7.63 -11.89
C PHE A 42 5.45 -6.35 -11.20
N SER A 43 5.81 -6.13 -9.94
CA SER A 43 5.36 -4.97 -9.18
C SER A 43 6.55 -4.35 -8.47
N PRO A 44 6.66 -3.01 -8.44
CA PRO A 44 7.75 -2.36 -7.75
C PRO A 44 7.65 -2.60 -6.24
N GLY A 45 8.83 -2.63 -5.60
CA GLY A 45 8.95 -2.74 -4.17
C GLY A 45 8.57 -4.11 -3.62
N TRP A 46 7.91 -4.12 -2.47
CA TRP A 46 7.61 -5.33 -1.71
C TRP A 46 6.25 -5.21 -1.02
N PHE A 47 5.75 -6.35 -0.54
CA PHE A 47 4.45 -6.46 0.10
C PHE A 47 4.61 -7.08 1.48
N VAL A 48 3.69 -6.72 2.37
CA VAL A 48 3.47 -7.41 3.63
C VAL A 48 1.99 -7.77 3.75
N SER A 49 1.71 -8.96 4.29
CA SER A 49 0.35 -9.41 4.51
C SER A 49 -0.20 -8.82 5.80
N GLU A 50 -0.98 -7.76 5.69
CA GLU A 50 -2.05 -7.46 6.65
C GLU A 50 -3.03 -6.48 6.01
N PRO A 51 -4.22 -6.94 5.57
CA PRO A 51 -5.44 -6.64 6.30
C PRO A 51 -6.57 -7.70 6.19
N VAL A 52 -7.59 -7.51 7.05
CA VAL A 52 -8.78 -8.36 7.38
C VAL A 52 -9.43 -9.13 6.21
N VAL A 53 -9.30 -8.63 4.98
CA VAL A 53 -9.77 -9.30 3.76
C VAL A 53 -8.56 -9.96 3.10
N GLN A 54 -8.51 -11.30 3.11
CA GLN A 54 -7.40 -12.22 2.70
C GLN A 54 -6.68 -11.95 1.34
N ARG A 55 -7.07 -10.91 0.60
CA ARG A 55 -6.58 -10.57 -0.74
C ARG A 55 -5.97 -9.17 -0.85
N VAL A 56 -6.18 -8.34 0.17
CA VAL A 56 -5.53 -7.03 0.27
C VAL A 56 -4.21 -7.22 1.01
N TYR A 57 -3.20 -6.46 0.62
CA TYR A 57 -1.86 -6.45 1.19
C TYR A 57 -1.45 -5.00 1.35
N MET A 58 -0.46 -4.71 2.18
CA MET A 58 0.21 -3.43 2.13
C MET A 58 1.41 -3.55 1.19
N GLN A 59 1.53 -2.63 0.23
CA GLN A 59 2.65 -2.52 -0.69
C GLN A 59 3.50 -1.33 -0.30
N PHE A 60 4.82 -1.51 -0.37
CA PHE A 60 5.83 -0.51 -0.07
C PHE A 60 6.76 -0.34 -1.28
N ILE A 61 7.06 0.90 -1.65
CA ILE A 61 7.88 1.24 -2.83
C ILE A 61 8.86 2.35 -2.47
N GLU A 62 10.13 2.17 -2.82
CA GLU A 62 11.09 3.27 -2.88
C GLU A 62 11.17 3.80 -4.32
N HIS A 63 11.11 5.12 -4.48
CA HIS A 63 11.30 5.78 -5.76
C HIS A 63 11.97 7.14 -5.60
N LYS A 64 13.09 7.39 -6.31
CA LYS A 64 13.83 8.66 -6.30
C LYS A 64 14.18 9.16 -4.88
N GLY A 65 14.58 8.25 -3.98
CA GLY A 65 14.94 8.56 -2.59
C GLY A 65 13.75 8.91 -1.68
N ARG A 66 12.53 8.61 -2.11
CA ARG A 66 11.29 8.76 -1.34
C ARG A 66 10.61 7.41 -1.17
N PHE A 67 9.82 7.28 -0.11
CA PHE A 67 9.18 6.04 0.28
C PHE A 67 7.66 6.19 0.23
N TYR A 68 7.00 5.14 -0.26
CA TYR A 68 5.57 5.13 -0.50
C TYR A 68 4.98 3.84 0.04
N ALA A 69 3.77 3.95 0.58
CA ALA A 69 3.01 2.79 1.01
C ALA A 69 1.53 2.96 0.66
N GLY A 70 0.84 1.84 0.53
CA GLY A 70 -0.60 1.82 0.31
C GLY A 70 -1.14 0.40 0.25
N TYR A 71 -2.44 0.24 0.50
CA TYR A 71 -3.07 -1.04 0.29
C TYR A 71 -3.10 -1.40 -1.20
N ALA A 72 -2.83 -2.67 -1.50
CA ALA A 72 -2.84 -3.26 -2.82
C ALA A 72 -3.71 -4.51 -2.81
N ASN A 73 -4.51 -4.72 -3.86
CA ASN A 73 -5.33 -5.92 -4.01
C ASN A 73 -4.63 -6.90 -4.95
N LEU A 74 -4.31 -8.10 -4.46
CA LEU A 74 -3.67 -9.14 -5.27
C LEU A 74 -4.66 -10.18 -5.82
N SER A 75 -5.98 -9.95 -5.67
CA SER A 75 -7.03 -10.79 -6.25
C SER A 75 -6.85 -10.95 -7.76
N MET A 76 -7.01 -12.17 -8.28
CA MET A 76 -6.89 -12.47 -9.72
C MET A 76 -7.91 -11.73 -10.59
N THR A 77 -9.07 -11.38 -10.03
CA THR A 77 -10.19 -10.78 -10.76
C THR A 77 -10.23 -9.26 -10.71
N ASP A 78 -9.50 -8.64 -9.78
CA ASP A 78 -9.57 -7.20 -9.51
C ASP A 78 -8.24 -6.69 -8.94
N ARG A 79 -7.14 -7.09 -9.60
CA ARG A 79 -5.79 -6.78 -9.13
C ARG A 79 -5.55 -5.28 -9.20
N LYS A 80 -5.04 -4.71 -8.10
CA LYS A 80 -4.58 -3.33 -8.02
C LYS A 80 -3.29 -3.26 -7.21
N CYS A 81 -2.16 -3.24 -7.91
CA CYS A 81 -0.86 -2.91 -7.34
C CYS A 81 -0.48 -1.49 -7.76
N TRP A 82 0.20 -0.77 -6.88
CA TRP A 82 0.75 0.55 -7.20
C TRP A 82 1.98 0.43 -8.09
N THR A 83 2.09 1.36 -9.03
CA THR A 83 3.16 1.44 -10.01
C THR A 83 3.98 2.71 -9.83
N ILE A 84 5.12 2.81 -10.51
CA ILE A 84 5.89 4.05 -10.56
C ILE A 84 5.09 5.19 -11.21
N ALA A 85 4.24 4.89 -12.20
CA ALA A 85 3.38 5.90 -12.81
C ALA A 85 2.34 6.46 -11.82
N ASP A 86 1.79 5.62 -10.93
CA ASP A 86 0.90 6.08 -9.86
C ASP A 86 1.61 7.00 -8.87
N ILE A 87 2.88 6.69 -8.55
CA ILE A 87 3.72 7.55 -7.72
C ILE A 87 3.97 8.89 -8.42
N GLU A 88 4.35 8.88 -9.71
CA GLU A 88 4.60 10.11 -10.46
C GLU A 88 3.33 10.97 -10.58
N ALA A 89 2.15 10.35 -10.73
CA ALA A 89 0.86 11.05 -10.71
C ALA A 89 0.54 11.65 -9.33
N LEU A 90 0.81 10.90 -8.25
CA LEU A 90 0.68 11.39 -6.88
C LEU A 90 1.58 12.61 -6.66
N GLU A 91 2.86 12.53 -7.06
CA GLU A 91 3.83 13.64 -7.00
C GLU A 91 3.37 14.86 -7.78
N ALA A 92 2.85 14.65 -9.00
CA ALA A 92 2.35 15.73 -9.84
C ALA A 92 1.11 16.44 -9.26
N SER A 93 0.36 15.78 -8.37
CA SER A 93 -0.82 16.39 -7.72
C SER A 93 -0.44 17.55 -6.77
N GLY A 94 0.80 17.59 -6.29
CA GLY A 94 1.31 18.66 -5.40
C GLY A 94 0.77 18.63 -3.96
N ASN A 95 -0.22 17.78 -3.64
CA ASN A 95 -0.89 17.72 -2.35
C ASN A 95 -0.49 16.47 -1.56
N ILE A 96 0.82 16.25 -1.38
CA ILE A 96 1.33 15.10 -0.64
C ILE A 96 1.71 15.51 0.78
N THR A 97 1.07 14.88 1.75
CA THR A 97 1.55 14.83 3.12
C THR A 97 2.36 13.55 3.32
N GLU A 98 3.50 13.67 4.00
CA GLU A 98 4.28 12.51 4.42
C GLU A 98 3.73 12.01 5.76
N VAL A 99 3.47 10.70 5.84
CA VAL A 99 2.92 10.04 7.03
C VAL A 99 4.04 9.33 7.79
N ASP A 100 4.16 9.61 9.08
CA ASP A 100 4.89 8.78 10.03
C ASP A 100 3.89 8.05 10.93
N TRP A 101 4.03 6.72 11.03
CA TRP A 101 3.16 5.90 11.88
C TRP A 101 3.66 5.83 13.33
N PHE A 102 4.91 6.23 13.57
CA PHE A 102 5.45 6.40 14.91
C PHE A 102 5.25 7.86 15.32
N SER A 103 4.13 8.18 15.96
CA SER A 103 3.99 9.48 16.63
C SER A 103 5.11 9.65 17.67
N GLU A 104 5.55 10.89 17.91
CA GLU A 104 6.61 11.19 18.90
C GLU A 104 6.21 10.86 20.36
N ASP A 105 4.95 10.51 20.61
CA ASP A 105 4.40 10.16 21.93
C ASP A 105 4.45 8.64 22.22
N SER A 106 5.62 8.02 22.15
CA SER A 106 5.84 6.64 22.62
C SER A 106 6.87 6.58 23.75
#